data_AF-A0A0M4EMA0-F1
#
_entry.id   AF-A0A0M4EMA0-F1
#
_cell.length_a   1.000
_cell.length_b   1.000
_cell.length_c   1.000
_cell.angle_alpha   90.00
_cell.angle_beta   90.00
_cell.angle_gamma   90.00
#
_symmetry.space_group_name_H-M   'P 1'
#
loop_
_entity.id
_entity.type
_entity.pdbx_description
1 polymer ?
#
loop_
_entity_poly.entity_id
_entity_poly.type
_entity_poly.pdbx_seq_one_letter_code
_entity_poly.pdbx_strand_id
1 'polypeptide(L)'
;MCCPRSRSRTPAREENKEFRDNSHDNTVSLSELLDEDFQCLMRMARAMCNTLRRPNDRMTCTSTLSELEKFNATDSLEVKQNVRKFLRFYLKVLRWTQTYQPCVYDKWYGNCSQNTNKFMLNETEMQVWLEEGRSYMAIKTFEDGSTIIYSAVAKDPSAGWDDEGFKTLATTANQQHECD
;
A
#
# COMPACT_ATOMS: atom_id res chain seq x y z
N MET A 1 86.66 -34.66 25.59
CA MET A 1 86.16 -35.61 24.58
C MET A 1 84.71 -35.25 24.23
N CYS A 2 84.35 -35.45 22.96
CA CYS A 2 83.13 -34.97 22.29
C CYS A 2 81.83 -35.73 22.64
N CYS A 3 80.70 -35.01 22.50
CA CYS A 3 79.28 -35.36 22.23
C CYS A 3 78.89 -36.80 21.79
N PRO A 4 77.62 -37.30 21.97
CA PRO A 4 76.46 -36.68 21.31
C PRO A 4 75.03 -36.76 21.94
N ARG A 5 74.23 -35.83 21.41
CA ARG A 5 72.75 -35.67 21.37
C ARG A 5 71.95 -36.94 21.05
N SER A 6 70.78 -37.05 21.69
CA SER A 6 69.44 -37.42 21.16
C SER A 6 68.55 -37.79 22.36
N ARG A 7 67.22 -37.61 22.44
CA ARG A 7 66.14 -37.25 21.52
C ARG A 7 64.98 -36.80 22.41
N SER A 8 64.27 -35.74 22.02
CA SER A 8 63.04 -35.27 22.64
C SER A 8 61.88 -36.28 22.47
N ARG A 9 61.10 -36.51 23.52
CA ARG A 9 59.73 -37.02 23.46
C ARG A 9 58.91 -36.40 24.61
N THR A 10 58.15 -35.36 24.29
CA THR A 10 57.02 -34.89 25.09
C THR A 10 55.80 -35.79 24.81
N PRO A 11 54.98 -36.14 25.82
CA PRO A 11 53.73 -36.84 25.59
C PRO A 11 52.66 -35.89 25.04
N ALA A 12 51.81 -36.43 24.18
CA ALA A 12 50.75 -35.74 23.47
C ALA A 12 49.73 -35.11 24.43
N ARG A 13 49.40 -33.85 24.17
CA ARG A 13 48.29 -33.11 24.77
C ARG A 13 47.00 -33.63 24.13
N GLU A 14 46.16 -34.31 24.90
CA GLU A 14 44.79 -34.63 24.50
C GLU A 14 44.03 -33.33 24.26
N GLU A 15 43.73 -33.05 22.99
CA GLU A 15 42.79 -32.01 22.59
C GLU A 15 41.38 -32.51 22.88
N ASN A 16 40.80 -32.03 23.98
CA ASN A 16 39.35 -32.04 24.16
C ASN A 16 38.74 -31.19 23.04
N LYS A 17 38.26 -31.85 21.98
CA LYS A 17 37.35 -31.24 21.01
C LYS A 17 36.02 -30.99 21.72
N GLU A 18 35.89 -29.77 22.20
CA GLU A 18 34.62 -29.17 22.58
C GLU A 18 33.64 -29.38 21.42
N PHE A 19 32.67 -30.27 21.64
CA PHE A 19 31.58 -30.52 20.71
C PHE A 19 30.73 -29.26 20.70
N ARG A 20 31.02 -28.33 19.78
CA ARG A 20 30.12 -27.22 19.48
C ARG A 20 28.87 -27.83 18.89
N ASP A 21 27.86 -27.98 19.74
CA ASP A 21 26.49 -28.20 19.33
C ASP A 21 26.03 -26.93 18.61
N ASN A 22 26.27 -26.88 17.30
CA ASN A 22 25.66 -25.91 16.40
C ASN A 22 24.20 -26.34 16.20
N SER A 23 23.42 -26.26 17.27
CA SER A 23 21.97 -26.15 17.18
C SER A 23 21.68 -24.84 16.45
N HIS A 24 21.54 -24.92 15.12
CA HIS A 24 20.90 -23.88 14.33
C HIS A 24 19.47 -23.74 14.84
N ASP A 25 19.29 -22.83 15.79
CA ASP A 25 18.00 -22.37 16.22
C ASP A 25 17.38 -21.59 15.04
N ASN A 26 16.68 -22.32 14.17
CA ASN A 26 16.01 -21.81 12.97
C ASN A 26 14.77 -20.96 13.30
N THR A 27 14.78 -20.24 14.42
CA THR A 27 13.74 -19.30 14.79
C THR A 27 14.05 -17.95 14.16
N VAL A 28 13.56 -17.74 12.93
CA VAL A 28 13.55 -16.41 12.30
C VAL A 28 12.82 -15.45 13.24
N SER A 29 13.45 -14.33 13.59
CA SER A 29 12.82 -13.35 14.46
C SER A 29 11.63 -12.69 13.76
N LEU A 30 10.60 -12.30 14.53
CA LEU A 30 9.44 -11.59 13.96
C LEU A 30 9.85 -10.32 13.21
N SER A 31 10.93 -9.66 13.64
CA SER A 31 11.49 -8.48 12.98
C SER A 31 12.00 -8.82 11.57
N GLU A 32 12.80 -9.87 11.43
CA GLU A 32 13.31 -10.34 10.14
C GLU A 32 12.17 -10.76 9.20
N LEU A 33 11.15 -11.46 9.72
CA LEU A 33 9.98 -11.84 8.94
C LEU A 33 9.21 -10.62 8.41
N LEU A 34 9.07 -9.57 9.22
CA LEU A 34 8.43 -8.32 8.80
C LEU A 34 9.26 -7.59 7.74
N ASP A 35 10.59 -7.63 7.83
CA ASP A 35 11.48 -7.04 6.83
C ASP A 35 11.40 -7.80 5.50
N GLU A 36 11.35 -9.13 5.53
CA GLU A 36 11.16 -9.94 4.32
C GLU A 36 9.82 -9.67 3.65
N ASP A 37 8.72 -9.63 4.42
CA ASP A 37 7.39 -9.31 3.89
C ASP A 37 7.37 -7.88 3.32
N PHE A 38 8.00 -6.92 4.01
CA PHE A 38 8.16 -5.55 3.50
C PHE A 38 8.88 -5.52 2.15
N GLN A 39 10.00 -6.23 2.00
CA GLN A 39 10.73 -6.30 0.73
C GLN A 39 9.92 -6.98 -0.38
N CYS A 40 9.09 -7.98 -0.05
CA CYS A 40 8.15 -8.59 -1.01
C CYS A 40 7.12 -7.56 -1.50
N LEU A 41 6.45 -6.87 -0.58
CA LEU A 41 5.44 -5.87 -0.87
C LEU A 41 6.03 -4.68 -1.65
N MET A 42 7.25 -4.24 -1.32
CA MET A 42 7.96 -3.17 -2.02
C MET A 42 8.28 -3.52 -3.46
N ARG A 43 8.70 -4.76 -3.75
CA ARG A 43 8.93 -5.24 -5.12
C ARG A 43 7.65 -5.17 -5.95
N MET A 44 6.53 -5.62 -5.38
CA MET A 44 5.22 -5.52 -6.04
C MET A 44 4.83 -4.07 -6.29
N ALA A 45 4.98 -3.19 -5.29
CA ALA A 45 4.61 -1.79 -5.42
C ALA A 45 5.45 -1.06 -6.49
N ARG A 46 6.76 -1.31 -6.54
CA ARG A 46 7.66 -0.76 -7.57
C ARG A 46 7.29 -1.24 -8.99
N ALA A 47 7.01 -2.53 -9.13
CA ALA A 47 6.56 -3.08 -10.41
C ALA A 47 5.26 -2.40 -10.85
N MET A 48 4.32 -2.19 -9.90
CA MET A 48 3.07 -1.51 -10.19
C MET A 48 3.26 -0.03 -10.55
N CYS A 49 4.19 0.65 -9.88
CA CYS A 49 4.55 2.04 -10.12
C CYS A 49 4.97 2.26 -11.58
N ASN A 50 5.79 1.36 -12.13
CA ASN A 50 6.31 1.47 -13.50
C ASN A 50 5.24 1.34 -14.59
N THR A 51 4.12 0.69 -14.28
CA THR A 51 3.02 0.50 -15.24
C THR A 51 1.91 1.55 -15.11
N LEU A 52 2.01 2.49 -14.16
CA LEU A 52 1.10 3.63 -14.08
C LEU A 52 1.24 4.48 -15.35
N ARG A 53 0.14 4.99 -15.91
CA ARG A 53 0.21 5.75 -17.17
C ARG A 53 0.79 7.15 -16.99
N ARG A 54 0.44 7.85 -15.90
CA ARG A 54 0.80 9.25 -15.71
C ARG A 54 2.17 9.43 -15.05
N PRO A 55 3.05 10.29 -15.59
CA PRO A 55 4.35 10.57 -14.97
C PRO A 55 4.26 11.11 -13.54
N ASN A 56 3.28 11.97 -13.25
CA ASN A 56 3.09 12.51 -11.89
C ASN A 56 2.74 11.40 -10.89
N ASP A 57 1.87 10.46 -11.26
CA ASP A 57 1.49 9.37 -10.36
C ASP A 57 2.67 8.43 -10.11
N ARG A 58 3.54 8.23 -11.12
CA ARG A 58 4.82 7.54 -10.94
C ARG A 58 5.73 8.27 -9.96
N MET A 59 5.85 9.60 -10.06
CA MET A 59 6.66 10.40 -9.13
C MET A 59 6.11 10.32 -7.70
N THR A 60 4.80 10.51 -7.51
CA THR A 60 4.14 10.42 -6.20
C THR A 60 4.30 9.03 -5.60
N CYS A 61 4.09 7.98 -6.40
CA CYS A 61 4.30 6.61 -5.98
C CYS A 61 5.75 6.36 -5.59
N THR A 62 6.72 6.77 -6.41
CA THR A 62 8.15 6.61 -6.11
C THR A 62 8.55 7.33 -4.82
N SER A 63 8.07 8.57 -4.63
CA SER A 63 8.33 9.34 -3.41
C SER A 63 7.70 8.68 -2.17
N THR A 64 6.47 8.18 -2.29
CA THR A 64 5.78 7.48 -1.19
C THR A 64 6.54 6.22 -0.79
N LEU A 65 6.98 5.41 -1.76
CA LEU A 65 7.76 4.19 -1.51
C LEU A 65 9.11 4.49 -0.86
N SER A 66 9.76 5.59 -1.26
CA SER A 66 11.00 6.04 -0.63
C SER A 66 10.83 6.41 0.84
N GLU A 67 9.72 7.05 1.22
CA GLU A 67 9.41 7.35 2.63
C GLU A 67 9.13 6.07 3.43
N LEU A 68 8.43 5.09 2.85
CA LEU A 68 8.17 3.82 3.54
C LEU A 68 9.43 3.04 3.86
N GLU A 69 10.45 3.11 3.00
CA GLU A 69 11.76 2.52 3.29
C GLU A 69 12.42 3.16 4.52
N LYS A 70 12.32 4.48 4.65
CA LYS A 70 12.83 5.20 5.83
C LYS A 70 12.09 4.77 7.10
N PHE A 71 10.77 4.65 7.05
CA PHE A 71 9.98 4.20 8.20
C PHE A 71 10.30 2.76 8.58
N ASN A 72 10.44 1.85 7.60
CA ASN A 72 10.74 0.44 7.88
C ASN A 72 12.18 0.22 8.39
N ALA A 73 13.12 1.13 8.12
CA ALA A 73 14.49 1.03 8.60
C ALA A 73 14.64 1.20 10.13
N THR A 74 13.55 1.47 10.84
CA THR A 74 13.53 1.60 12.31
C THR A 74 13.47 0.23 12.98
N ASP A 75 14.07 0.07 14.16
CA ASP A 75 14.01 -1.18 14.94
C ASP A 75 12.66 -1.43 15.63
N SER A 76 11.74 -0.46 15.59
CA SER A 76 10.43 -0.58 16.22
C SER A 76 9.52 -1.55 15.47
N LEU A 77 9.17 -2.67 16.13
CA LEU A 77 8.23 -3.65 15.61
C LEU A 77 6.86 -3.05 15.28
N GLU A 78 6.38 -2.11 16.09
CA GLU A 78 5.10 -1.43 15.87
C GLU A 78 5.13 -0.62 14.56
N VAL A 79 6.23 0.10 14.32
CA VAL A 79 6.41 0.86 13.08
C VAL A 79 6.43 -0.08 11.88
N LYS A 80 7.17 -1.19 11.94
CA LYS A 80 7.20 -2.19 10.86
C LYS A 80 5.82 -2.78 10.57
N GLN A 81 5.03 -3.09 11.60
CA GLN A 81 3.65 -3.56 11.43
C GLN A 81 2.74 -2.51 10.78
N ASN A 82 2.88 -1.24 11.19
CA ASN A 82 2.12 -0.13 10.62
C ASN A 82 2.49 0.12 9.15
N VAL A 83 3.78 0.13 8.83
CA VAL A 83 4.28 0.24 7.45
C VAL A 83 3.74 -0.89 6.59
N ARG A 84 3.80 -2.13 7.07
CA ARG A 84 3.22 -3.29 6.39
C ARG A 84 1.72 -3.14 6.14
N LYS A 85 0.95 -2.70 7.15
CA LYS A 85 -0.50 -2.49 7.02
C LYS A 85 -0.81 -1.42 5.97
N PHE A 86 -0.07 -0.30 6.00
CA PHE A 86 -0.20 0.75 5.02
C PHE A 86 0.16 0.24 3.61
N LEU A 87 1.28 -0.46 3.45
CA LEU A 87 1.75 -0.91 2.15
C LEU A 87 0.77 -1.91 1.51
N ARG A 88 0.10 -2.76 2.30
CA ARG A 88 -1.01 -3.61 1.81
C ARG A 88 -2.20 -2.81 1.30
N PHE A 89 -2.61 -1.77 2.03
CA PHE A 89 -3.65 -0.85 1.56
C PHE A 89 -3.20 -0.14 0.28
N TYR A 90 -1.97 0.36 0.26
CA TYR A 90 -1.41 1.09 -0.86
C TYR A 90 -1.33 0.24 -2.14
N LEU A 91 -1.00 -1.06 -2.02
CA LEU A 91 -1.06 -1.99 -3.15
C LEU A 91 -2.48 -2.14 -3.74
N LYS A 92 -3.53 -2.13 -2.90
CA LYS A 92 -4.91 -2.11 -3.40
C LYS A 92 -5.22 -0.84 -4.17
N VAL A 93 -4.76 0.31 -3.67
CA VAL A 93 -4.90 1.61 -4.35
C VAL A 93 -4.15 1.59 -5.68
N LEU A 94 -2.88 1.16 -5.71
CA LEU A 94 -2.10 1.06 -6.94
C LEU A 94 -2.77 0.14 -7.97
N ARG A 95 -3.30 -1.02 -7.54
CA ARG A 95 -4.00 -1.96 -8.41
C ARG A 95 -5.30 -1.35 -8.97
N TRP A 96 -6.06 -0.66 -8.11
CA TRP A 96 -7.25 0.06 -8.52
C TRP A 96 -6.88 1.12 -9.56
N THR A 97 -5.88 1.96 -9.28
CA THR A 97 -5.40 2.98 -10.21
C THR A 97 -4.99 2.35 -11.54
N GLN A 98 -4.19 1.29 -11.56
CA GLN A 98 -3.83 0.62 -12.83
C GLN A 98 -5.04 0.16 -13.65
N THR A 99 -6.10 -0.31 -12.98
CA THR A 99 -7.27 -0.90 -13.63
C THR A 99 -8.22 0.17 -14.15
N TYR A 100 -8.45 1.23 -13.37
CA TYR A 100 -9.48 2.25 -13.64
C TYR A 100 -8.92 3.58 -14.14
N GLN A 101 -7.62 3.85 -13.95
CA GLN A 101 -6.96 5.03 -14.51
C GLN A 101 -7.11 5.12 -16.03
N PRO A 102 -6.99 4.04 -16.83
CA PRO A 102 -7.18 4.14 -18.27
C PRO A 102 -8.56 4.71 -18.67
N CYS A 103 -9.65 4.22 -18.08
CA CYS A 103 -11.00 4.64 -18.47
C CYS A 103 -11.42 5.99 -17.90
N VAL A 104 -11.00 6.34 -16.68
CA VAL A 104 -11.32 7.63 -16.07
C VAL A 104 -10.58 8.77 -16.77
N TYR A 105 -9.33 8.53 -17.19
CA TYR A 105 -8.53 9.58 -17.81
C TYR A 105 -8.83 9.75 -19.30
N ASP A 106 -9.24 8.69 -20.01
CA ASP A 106 -9.80 8.86 -21.36
C ASP A 106 -11.07 9.72 -21.31
N LYS A 107 -11.85 9.70 -20.21
CA LYS A 107 -12.98 10.60 -19.99
C LYS A 107 -12.56 12.03 -19.64
N TRP A 108 -11.52 12.21 -18.82
CA TRP A 108 -11.07 13.54 -18.36
C TRP A 108 -10.14 14.27 -19.33
N TYR A 109 -9.38 13.53 -20.12
CA TYR A 109 -8.30 14.05 -20.97
C TYR A 109 -8.28 13.45 -22.39
N GLY A 110 -9.21 12.55 -22.73
CA GLY A 110 -9.36 12.05 -24.09
C GLY A 110 -9.71 13.19 -25.04
N ASN A 111 -8.82 13.45 -25.99
CA ASN A 111 -8.91 14.56 -26.94
C ASN A 111 -10.28 14.64 -27.66
N CYS A 112 -10.92 15.80 -27.56
CA CYS A 112 -10.98 16.79 -28.65
C CYS A 112 -10.32 16.38 -29.98
N SER A 113 -10.84 15.39 -30.70
CA SER A 113 -10.85 15.34 -32.18
C SER A 113 -11.57 14.07 -32.64
N GLN A 114 -12.63 14.27 -33.42
CA GLN A 114 -13.35 13.29 -34.25
C GLN A 114 -14.40 12.39 -33.57
N ASN A 115 -15.65 12.84 -33.72
CA ASN A 115 -16.79 12.08 -34.22
C ASN A 115 -16.86 10.59 -33.80
N THR A 116 -17.56 10.30 -32.70
CA THR A 116 -18.50 9.18 -32.66
C THR A 116 -19.60 9.48 -31.63
N ASN A 117 -20.82 9.66 -32.14
CA ASN A 117 -22.11 9.38 -31.53
C ASN A 117 -22.20 9.39 -29.99
N LYS A 118 -22.53 10.58 -29.47
CA LYS A 118 -23.53 10.86 -28.43
C LYS A 118 -24.30 9.62 -27.89
N PHE A 119 -23.64 8.85 -27.03
CA PHE A 119 -24.34 8.06 -26.01
C PHE A 119 -24.13 8.79 -24.69
N MET A 120 -25.11 9.62 -24.35
CA MET A 120 -25.25 10.20 -23.02
C MET A 120 -25.45 9.06 -22.01
N LEU A 121 -24.39 8.71 -21.30
CA LEU A 121 -24.51 8.19 -19.96
C LEU A 121 -24.01 9.30 -19.04
N ASN A 122 -24.80 9.61 -18.02
CA ASN A 122 -24.48 10.58 -16.98
C ASN A 122 -23.31 10.03 -16.11
N GLU A 123 -22.10 10.00 -16.66
CA GLU A 123 -20.90 9.35 -16.10
C GLU A 123 -19.98 10.32 -15.32
N THR A 124 -20.52 11.42 -14.79
CA THR A 124 -19.75 12.37 -13.97
C THR A 124 -19.54 11.90 -12.54
N GLU A 125 -20.23 10.83 -12.13
CA GLU A 125 -20.20 10.29 -10.78
C GLU A 125 -19.72 8.83 -10.77
N MET A 126 -18.66 8.56 -10.03
CA MET A 126 -18.09 7.23 -9.82
C MET A 126 -18.26 6.85 -8.35
N GLN A 127 -18.72 5.64 -8.10
CA GLN A 127 -19.01 5.13 -6.76
C GLN A 127 -18.36 3.75 -6.59
N VAL A 128 -17.62 3.54 -5.50
CA VAL A 128 -16.89 2.29 -5.26
C VAL A 128 -16.82 1.94 -3.77
N TRP A 129 -17.11 0.68 -3.47
CA TRP A 129 -16.79 0.08 -2.18
C TRP A 129 -15.30 -0.28 -2.12
N LEU A 130 -14.58 0.28 -1.15
CA LEU A 130 -13.20 -0.11 -0.85
C LEU A 130 -13.17 -1.38 0.02
N GLU A 131 -14.16 -1.53 0.90
CA GLU A 131 -14.49 -2.72 1.68
C GLU A 131 -16.01 -2.73 1.85
N GLU A 132 -16.69 -3.77 1.33
CA GLU A 132 -18.14 -3.86 1.29
C GLU A 132 -18.76 -3.68 2.70
N GLY A 133 -19.71 -2.76 2.82
CA GLY A 133 -20.36 -2.41 4.09
C GLY A 133 -19.51 -1.60 5.08
N ARG A 134 -18.20 -1.41 4.85
CA ARG A 134 -17.32 -0.71 5.79
C ARG A 134 -16.72 0.57 5.25
N SER A 135 -16.26 0.59 4.01
CA SER A 135 -15.59 1.76 3.46
C SER A 135 -16.01 2.01 2.01
N TYR A 136 -16.39 3.25 1.76
CA TYR A 136 -17.02 3.69 0.52
C TYR A 136 -16.34 4.96 0.02
N MET A 137 -16.20 5.08 -1.30
CA MET A 137 -15.64 6.24 -1.96
C MET A 137 -16.53 6.64 -3.14
N ALA A 138 -16.86 7.93 -3.22
CA ALA A 138 -17.54 8.50 -4.37
C ALA A 138 -16.74 9.68 -4.92
N ILE A 139 -16.74 9.84 -6.24
CA ILE A 139 -16.05 10.91 -6.95
C ILE A 139 -17.04 11.53 -7.90
N LYS A 140 -17.24 12.85 -7.81
CA LYS A 140 -18.07 13.61 -8.74
C LYS A 140 -17.27 14.72 -9.39
N THR A 141 -17.24 14.73 -10.71
CA THR A 141 -16.57 15.76 -11.50
C THR A 141 -17.60 16.69 -12.13
N PHE A 142 -17.42 17.99 -11.98
CA PHE A 142 -18.29 19.03 -12.53
C PHE A 142 -17.79 19.48 -13.91
N GLU A 143 -18.65 20.18 -14.65
CA GLU A 143 -18.38 20.64 -16.02
C GLU A 143 -17.20 21.63 -16.10
N ASP A 144 -16.93 22.37 -15.02
CA ASP A 144 -15.79 23.28 -14.89
C ASP A 144 -14.46 22.57 -14.60
N GLY A 145 -14.48 21.24 -14.53
CA GLY A 145 -13.32 20.40 -14.21
C GLY A 145 -13.03 20.29 -12.71
N SER A 146 -13.79 20.97 -11.84
CA SER A 146 -13.70 20.75 -10.40
C SER A 146 -14.17 19.33 -10.06
N THR A 147 -13.54 18.71 -9.06
CA THR A 147 -13.87 17.34 -8.65
C THR A 147 -14.00 17.28 -7.14
N ILE A 148 -15.11 16.70 -6.66
CA ILE A 148 -15.29 16.38 -5.25
C ILE A 148 -15.09 14.89 -5.05
N ILE A 149 -14.28 14.55 -4.05
CA ILE A 149 -14.02 13.19 -3.61
C ILE A 149 -14.59 13.04 -2.21
N TYR A 150 -15.52 12.10 -2.04
CA TYR A 150 -16.09 11.69 -0.77
C TYR A 150 -15.52 10.34 -0.38
N SER A 151 -15.06 10.20 0.86
CA SER A 151 -14.65 8.93 1.44
C SER A 151 -15.27 8.80 2.82
N ALA A 152 -15.89 7.66 3.07
CA ALA A 152 -16.59 7.38 4.32
C ALA A 152 -16.22 6.00 4.83
N VAL A 153 -16.12 5.88 6.16
CA VAL A 153 -15.81 4.61 6.85
C VAL A 153 -16.79 4.42 7.99
N ALA A 154 -17.55 3.32 7.95
CA ALA A 154 -18.45 2.94 9.02
C ALA A 154 -17.67 2.40 10.22
N LYS A 155 -18.03 2.86 11.42
CA LYS A 155 -17.52 2.30 12.68
C LYS A 155 -18.11 0.91 12.96
N ASP A 156 -19.37 0.71 12.57
CA ASP A 156 -20.08 -0.57 12.63
C ASP A 156 -20.67 -0.89 11.24
N PRO A 157 -20.12 -1.89 10.52
CA PRO A 157 -20.60 -2.29 9.19
C PRO A 157 -22.03 -2.84 9.17
N SER A 158 -22.55 -3.29 10.32
CA SER A 158 -23.88 -3.90 10.43
C SER A 158 -25.01 -2.87 10.47
N ALA A 159 -24.69 -1.58 10.67
CA ALA A 159 -25.65 -0.49 10.73
C ALA A 159 -26.26 -0.10 9.36
N GLY A 160 -25.72 -0.65 8.26
CA GLY A 160 -26.16 -0.35 6.91
C GLY A 160 -25.71 1.03 6.41
N TRP A 161 -25.92 1.27 5.12
CA TRP A 161 -25.64 2.55 4.46
C TRP A 161 -26.91 3.03 3.78
N ASP A 162 -27.19 4.33 3.90
CA ASP A 162 -28.31 4.97 3.21
C ASP A 162 -27.85 5.47 1.85
N ASP A 163 -28.35 4.84 0.78
CA ASP A 163 -28.00 5.12 -0.60
C ASP A 163 -28.45 6.52 -1.06
N GLU A 164 -29.35 7.18 -0.32
CA GLU A 164 -29.89 8.51 -0.67
C GLU A 164 -29.39 9.67 0.21
N GLY A 165 -28.43 9.44 1.11
CA GLY A 165 -28.06 10.40 2.17
C GLY A 165 -27.75 11.85 1.70
N PHE A 166 -27.29 12.03 0.46
CA PHE A 166 -27.00 13.37 -0.10
C PHE A 166 -28.27 14.13 -0.53
N LYS A 167 -29.30 13.43 -1.01
CA LYS A 167 -30.59 14.04 -1.39
C LYS A 167 -31.32 14.53 -0.15
N THR A 168 -31.22 13.81 0.96
CA THR A 168 -31.84 14.16 2.24
C THR A 168 -31.28 15.46 2.82
N LEU A 169 -29.96 15.67 2.71
CA LEU A 169 -29.28 16.89 3.15
C LEU A 169 -29.61 18.12 2.28
N ALA A 170 -29.70 17.95 0.95
CA ALA A 170 -30.08 19.04 0.04
C ALA A 170 -31.55 19.46 0.23
N THR A 171 -32.43 18.52 0.54
CA THR A 171 -33.86 18.78 0.77
C THR A 171 -34.09 19.54 2.08
N THR A 172 -33.31 19.22 3.12
CA THR A 172 -33.43 19.88 4.43
C THR A 172 -32.92 21.32 4.42
N ALA A 173 -31.91 21.64 3.60
CA ALA A 173 -31.42 23.01 3.44
C ALA A 173 -32.45 23.91 2.73
N ASN A 174 -33.25 23.37 1.79
CA ASN A 174 -34.28 24.14 1.08
C ASN A 174 -35.57 24.34 1.90
N GLN A 175 -35.86 23.50 2.89
CA GLN A 175 -37.04 23.66 3.75
C GLN A 175 -36.88 24.73 4.83
N GLN A 176 -35.66 25.19 5.10
CA GLN A 176 -35.40 26.26 6.07
C GLN A 176 -35.60 27.67 5.48
N HIS A 177 -35.89 27.79 4.18
CA HIS A 177 -36.06 29.08 3.50
C HIS A 177 -37.52 29.48 3.23
N GLU A 178 -38.50 28.65 3.61
CA GLU A 178 -39.94 28.87 3.38
C GLU A 178 -40.75 29.17 4.65
N CYS A 179 -40.07 29.51 5.76
CA CYS A 179 -40.72 29.96 6.99
C CYS A 179 -40.07 31.26 7.49
N ASP A 180 -40.29 32.35 6.75
CA ASP A 180 -40.30 33.73 7.24
C ASP A 180 -41.54 34.44 6.69
#